data_AF-A0A7R9QIB2-F1
#
_entry.id   AF-A0A7R9QIB2-F1
#
_cell.length_a   1.000
_cell.length_b   1.000
_cell.length_c   1.000
_cell.angle_alpha   90.00
_cell.angle_beta   90.00
_cell.angle_gamma   90.00
#
_symmetry.space_group_name_H-M   'P 1'
#
loop_
_entity.id
_entity.type
_entity.pdbx_description
1 polymer ?
#
loop_
_entity_poly.entity_id
_entity_poly.type
_entity_poly.pdbx_seq_one_letter_code
_entity_poly.pdbx_strand_id
1 'polypeptide(L)'
;MTDTTIDKYRIEKNTLVISNLWAIHMDPNVWQNPEVFDPKRFVTRDGSFRAKMPGFAPFGIGRRVCLGEKLALADLFLITVRLLQSTNECVFALQAGDGSAHLEPEPNVILFCAPKPYEIILKGRKNFY
;
A
#
# COMPACT_ATOMS: atom_id res chain seq x y z
N MET A 1 -3.89 6.16 -30.00
CA MET A 1 -2.83 6.91 -29.29
C MET A 1 -2.13 7.80 -30.30
N THR A 2 -1.73 9.01 -29.93
CA THR A 2 -1.03 9.98 -30.79
C THR A 2 0.32 10.29 -30.19
N ASP A 3 1.21 10.88 -31.01
CA ASP A 3 2.43 11.51 -30.51
C ASP A 3 2.08 12.51 -29.41
N THR A 4 2.95 12.60 -28.41
CA THR A 4 2.79 13.54 -27.30
C THR A 4 4.15 13.95 -26.73
N THR A 5 4.15 14.84 -25.74
CA THR A 5 5.34 15.25 -25.00
C THR A 5 5.07 15.11 -23.50
N ILE A 6 6.02 14.52 -22.78
CA ILE A 6 6.01 14.43 -21.31
C ILE A 6 7.24 15.19 -20.83
N ASP A 7 7.02 16.27 -20.08
CA ASP A 7 8.07 17.22 -19.69
C ASP A 7 8.86 17.70 -20.93
N LYS A 8 10.17 17.41 -21.02
CA LYS A 8 11.02 17.74 -22.17
C LYS A 8 11.17 16.61 -23.20
N TYR A 9 10.47 15.49 -23.02
CA TYR A 9 10.65 14.29 -23.83
C TYR A 9 9.49 14.09 -24.81
N ARG A 10 9.81 13.99 -26.11
CA ARG A 10 8.85 13.58 -27.14
C ARG A 10 8.60 12.07 -27.05
N ILE A 11 7.35 11.68 -26.97
CA ILE A 11 6.89 10.28 -26.94
C ILE A 11 6.11 10.01 -28.22
N GLU A 12 6.59 9.06 -29.01
CA GLU A 12 5.94 8.68 -30.27
C GLU A 12 4.63 7.92 -29.99
N LYS A 13 3.70 7.97 -30.95
CA LYS A 13 2.49 7.15 -30.88
C LYS A 13 2.85 5.67 -30.67
N ASN A 14 2.05 5.00 -29.85
CA ASN A 14 2.18 3.58 -29.53
C ASN A 14 3.41 3.19 -28.69
N THR A 15 4.18 4.16 -28.14
CA THR A 15 5.18 3.86 -27.11
C THR A 15 4.51 3.34 -25.83
N LEU A 16 5.01 2.22 -25.29
CA LEU A 16 4.59 1.72 -23.99
C LEU A 16 5.18 2.61 -22.89
N VAL A 17 4.32 3.21 -22.08
CA VAL A 17 4.71 4.02 -20.92
C VAL A 17 4.28 3.30 -19.66
N ILE A 18 5.26 2.92 -18.82
CA ILE A 18 5.02 2.27 -17.53
C ILE A 18 5.28 3.30 -16.43
N SER A 19 4.30 3.50 -15.56
CA SER A 19 4.47 4.37 -14.39
C SER A 19 5.20 3.60 -13.29
N ASN A 20 6.34 4.13 -12.82
CA ASN A 20 7.06 3.55 -11.68
C ASN A 20 6.42 4.02 -10.37
N LEU A 21 5.34 3.36 -9.95
CA LEU A 21 4.61 3.69 -8.72
C LEU A 21 5.48 3.52 -7.47
N TRP A 22 6.38 2.53 -7.46
CA TRP A 22 7.31 2.31 -6.34
C TRP A 22 8.20 3.55 -6.13
N ALA A 23 8.80 4.09 -7.19
CA ALA A 23 9.63 5.28 -7.08
C ALA A 23 8.84 6.50 -6.58
N ILE A 24 7.57 6.63 -6.98
CA ILE A 24 6.69 7.71 -6.49
C ILE A 24 6.37 7.55 -4.99
N HIS A 25 6.13 6.32 -4.54
CA HIS A 25 5.81 6.03 -3.13
C HIS A 25 7.05 6.02 -2.23
N MET A 26 8.25 5.95 -2.82
CA MET A 26 9.53 5.96 -2.10
C MET A 26 10.35 7.26 -2.27
N ASP A 27 9.80 8.28 -2.94
CA ASP A 27 10.53 9.55 -3.17
C ASP A 27 10.77 10.29 -1.84
N PRO A 28 12.04 10.48 -1.40
CA PRO A 28 12.36 11.16 -0.15
C PRO A 28 12.02 12.66 -0.16
N ASN A 29 11.81 13.26 -1.34
CA ASN A 29 11.37 14.66 -1.46
C ASN A 29 9.88 14.81 -1.14
N VAL A 30 9.10 13.73 -1.20
CA VAL A 30 7.67 13.70 -0.90
C VAL A 30 7.42 13.04 0.47
N TRP A 31 8.15 11.97 0.76
CA TRP A 31 7.94 11.12 1.93
C TRP A 31 9.16 11.16 2.87
N GLN A 32 8.97 11.67 4.09
CA GLN A 32 10.03 11.65 5.11
C GLN A 32 10.32 10.21 5.56
N ASN A 33 11.53 9.66 5.43
CA ASN A 33 11.83 8.26 5.78
C ASN A 33 10.90 7.24 5.06
N PRO A 34 10.92 7.18 3.72
CA PRO A 34 9.92 6.45 2.93
C PRO A 34 9.85 4.95 3.25
N GLU A 35 10.96 4.35 3.70
CA GLU A 35 11.02 2.92 4.05
C GLU A 35 10.39 2.59 5.41
N VAL A 36 10.05 3.60 6.22
CA VAL A 36 9.42 3.41 7.53
C VAL A 36 7.90 3.43 7.38
N PHE A 37 7.27 2.33 7.83
CA PHE A 37 5.82 2.25 7.98
C PHE A 37 5.36 3.20 9.10
N ASP A 38 4.83 4.35 8.70
CA ASP A 38 4.31 5.37 9.61
C ASP A 38 2.88 5.79 9.20
N PRO A 39 1.84 5.28 9.89
CA PRO A 39 0.46 5.67 9.63
C PRO A 39 0.19 7.16 9.86
N LYS A 40 0.99 7.86 10.67
CA LYS A 40 0.77 9.27 11.01
C LYS A 40 0.92 10.19 9.80
N ARG A 41 1.57 9.74 8.72
CA ARG A 41 1.64 10.47 7.44
C ARG A 41 0.26 10.87 6.92
N PHE A 42 -0.75 10.07 7.20
CA PHE A 42 -2.11 10.27 6.74
C PHE A 42 -3.02 10.94 7.78
N VAL A 43 -2.45 11.42 8.90
CA VAL A 43 -3.19 12.07 9.97
C VAL A 43 -2.67 13.50 10.15
N THR A 44 -3.56 14.48 10.08
CA THR A 44 -3.23 15.89 10.30
C THR A 44 -3.05 16.19 11.79
N ARG A 45 -2.53 17.37 12.13
CA ARG A 45 -2.29 17.77 13.53
C ARG A 45 -3.56 17.81 14.39
N ASP A 46 -4.72 18.04 13.79
CA ASP A 46 -6.03 18.05 14.46
C ASP A 46 -6.66 16.64 14.55
N GLY A 47 -5.97 15.60 14.08
CA GLY A 47 -6.44 14.22 14.12
C GLY A 47 -7.34 13.80 12.95
N SER A 48 -7.59 14.69 11.99
CA SER A 48 -8.36 14.33 10.79
C SER A 48 -7.54 13.50 9.79
N PHE A 49 -8.23 12.66 9.01
CA PHE A 49 -7.60 11.81 8.02
C PHE A 49 -7.37 12.58 6.71
N ARG A 50 -6.13 12.54 6.22
CA ARG A 50 -5.74 13.13 4.95
C ARG A 50 -5.85 12.09 3.83
N ALA A 51 -7.06 11.97 3.28
CA ALA A 51 -7.38 10.98 2.26
C ALA A 51 -6.63 11.16 0.92
N LYS A 52 -6.13 12.37 0.62
CA LYS A 52 -5.43 12.69 -0.62
C LYS A 52 -4.13 13.42 -0.34
N MET A 53 -3.04 12.86 -0.83
CA MET A 53 -1.71 13.46 -0.74
C MET A 53 -1.01 13.40 -2.11
N PRO A 54 -0.28 14.46 -2.49
CA PRO A 54 0.65 14.39 -3.61
C PRO A 54 1.61 13.20 -3.41
N GLY A 55 1.86 12.44 -4.48
CA GLY A 55 2.72 11.24 -4.43
C GLY A 55 2.08 10.00 -3.80
N PHE A 56 0.80 10.03 -3.41
CA PHE A 56 0.06 8.83 -2.99
C PHE A 56 -0.94 8.41 -4.07
N ALA A 57 -0.63 7.31 -4.77
CA ALA A 57 -1.43 6.81 -5.90
C ALA A 57 -1.50 5.27 -5.94
N PRO A 58 -1.99 4.60 -4.88
CA PRO A 58 -2.04 3.14 -4.81
C PRO A 58 -2.97 2.50 -5.86
N PHE A 59 -3.95 3.25 -6.35
CA PHE A 59 -4.91 2.81 -7.37
C PHE A 59 -4.66 3.44 -8.75
N GLY A 60 -3.51 4.10 -8.93
CA GLY A 60 -3.22 4.92 -10.10
C GLY A 60 -4.00 6.25 -10.11
N ILE A 61 -3.93 6.98 -11.22
CA ILE A 61 -4.57 8.30 -11.40
C ILE A 61 -5.13 8.46 -12.81
N GLY A 62 -6.08 9.38 -12.97
CA GLY A 62 -6.63 9.77 -14.27
C GLY A 62 -7.61 8.77 -14.86
N ARG A 63 -7.74 8.74 -16.20
CA ARG A 63 -8.78 7.97 -16.93
C ARG A 63 -8.68 6.45 -16.77
N ARG A 64 -7.56 5.94 -16.26
CA ARG A 64 -7.30 4.50 -16.07
C ARG A 64 -7.05 4.17 -14.60
N VAL A 65 -7.54 5.01 -13.69
CA VAL A 65 -7.59 4.69 -12.25
C VAL A 65 -8.32 3.37 -12.04
N CYS A 66 -7.90 2.61 -11.03
CA CYS A 66 -8.47 1.30 -10.73
C CYS A 66 -9.99 1.41 -10.53
N LEU A 67 -10.75 0.70 -11.35
CA LEU A 67 -12.21 0.63 -11.24
C LEU A 67 -12.65 0.07 -9.87
N GLY A 68 -11.82 -0.79 -9.28
CA GLY A 68 -12.06 -1.43 -7.99
C GLY A 68 -11.66 -0.59 -6.76
N GLU A 69 -11.16 0.64 -6.90
CA GLU A 69 -10.67 1.46 -5.77
C GLU A 69 -11.66 1.51 -4.60
N LYS A 70 -12.92 1.85 -4.89
CA LYS A 70 -13.95 2.00 -3.85
C LYS A 70 -14.29 0.67 -3.16
N LEU A 71 -14.32 -0.42 -3.92
CA LEU A 71 -14.58 -1.76 -3.39
C LEU A 71 -13.42 -2.21 -2.51
N ALA A 72 -12.19 -2.10 -3.01
CA ALA A 72 -10.99 -2.48 -2.26
C ALA A 72 -10.85 -1.70 -0.95
N LEU A 73 -11.14 -0.40 -0.94
CA LEU A 73 -11.11 0.41 0.28
C LEU A 73 -12.18 -0.03 1.30
N ALA A 74 -13.39 -0.37 0.84
CA ALA A 74 -14.45 -0.87 1.71
C ALA A 74 -14.08 -2.24 2.29
N ASP A 75 -13.58 -3.15 1.46
CA ASP A 75 -13.18 -4.50 1.87
C ASP A 75 -12.01 -4.45 2.87
N LEU A 76 -10.96 -3.66 2.57
CA LEU A 76 -9.83 -3.46 3.47
C LEU A 76 -10.30 -2.93 4.83
N PHE A 77 -11.15 -1.90 4.84
CA PHE A 77 -11.68 -1.35 6.07
C PHE A 77 -12.46 -2.39 6.89
N LEU A 78 -13.41 -3.09 6.26
CA LEU A 78 -14.26 -4.06 6.94
C LEU A 78 -13.47 -5.26 7.48
N ILE A 79 -12.57 -5.82 6.67
CA ILE A 79 -11.73 -6.95 7.06
C ILE A 79 -10.81 -6.54 8.20
N THR A 80 -10.08 -5.42 8.08
CA THR A 80 -9.16 -4.95 9.12
C THR A 80 -9.90 -4.66 10.43
N VAL A 81 -11.02 -3.92 10.38
CA VAL A 81 -11.81 -3.62 11.58
C VAL A 81 -12.35 -4.89 12.22
N ARG A 82 -12.85 -5.86 11.45
CA ARG A 82 -13.36 -7.11 11.98
C ARG A 82 -12.27 -7.94 12.65
N LEU A 83 -11.08 -8.01 12.05
CA LEU A 83 -9.93 -8.70 12.63
C LEU A 83 -9.49 -8.06 13.95
N LEU A 84 -9.43 -6.72 14.00
CA LEU A 84 -9.01 -5.98 15.19
C LEU A 84 -10.09 -5.96 16.30
N GLN A 85 -11.37 -5.97 15.96
CA GLN A 85 -12.45 -6.02 16.96
C GLN A 85 -12.59 -7.40 17.63
N SER A 86 -12.33 -8.47 16.88
CA SER A 86 -12.54 -9.85 17.35
C SER A 86 -11.38 -10.41 18.18
N THR A 87 -10.25 -9.72 18.22
CA THR A 87 -9.03 -10.18 18.90
C THR A 87 -8.66 -9.23 20.04
N ASN A 88 -8.25 -9.78 21.19
CA ASN A 88 -7.68 -8.98 22.29
C ASN A 88 -6.20 -8.71 22.05
N GLU A 89 -5.53 -9.67 21.42
CA GLU A 89 -4.11 -9.66 21.09
C GLU A 89 -3.98 -10.33 19.72
N CYS A 90 -3.78 -9.54 18.67
CA CYS A 90 -3.18 -10.06 17.44
C CYS A 90 -1.69 -10.20 17.70
N VAL A 91 -1.26 -11.37 18.16
CA VAL A 91 0.16 -11.71 18.11
C VAL A 91 0.45 -12.17 16.68
N PHE A 92 0.91 -11.25 15.84
CA PHE A 92 1.57 -11.61 14.60
C PHE A 92 2.89 -12.31 14.96
N ALA A 93 2.79 -13.59 15.33
CA ALA A 93 3.94 -14.44 15.60
C ALA A 93 4.52 -14.86 14.25
N LEU A 94 5.50 -14.12 13.78
CA LEU A 94 6.29 -14.50 12.62
C LEU A 94 7.07 -15.76 12.99
N GLN A 95 6.67 -16.92 12.49
CA GLN A 95 7.53 -18.11 12.48
C GLN A 95 8.61 -18.00 11.38
N ALA A 96 9.29 -16.85 11.29
CA ALA A 96 10.62 -16.85 10.72
C ALA A 96 11.55 -17.28 11.85
N GLY A 97 12.46 -18.23 11.62
CA GLY A 97 13.37 -18.76 12.65
C GLY A 97 14.24 -17.72 13.37
N ASP A 98 14.20 -16.45 12.95
CA ASP A 98 14.88 -15.28 13.54
C ASP A 98 13.93 -14.21 14.12
N GLY A 99 12.59 -14.40 14.03
CA GLY A 99 11.59 -13.44 14.50
C GLY A 99 11.43 -12.18 13.65
N SER A 100 12.06 -12.10 12.47
CA SER A 100 11.98 -10.95 11.57
C SER A 100 10.93 -11.14 10.47
N ALA A 101 10.19 -10.08 10.13
CA ALA A 101 9.37 -10.08 8.94
C ALA A 101 10.31 -9.86 7.75
N HIS A 102 10.49 -10.86 6.90
CA HIS A 102 11.19 -10.66 5.63
C HIS A 102 10.31 -9.79 4.72
N LEU A 103 10.50 -8.47 4.80
CA LEU A 103 9.78 -7.46 4.02
C LEU A 103 10.28 -7.36 2.57
N GLU A 104 11.31 -8.14 2.22
CA GLU A 104 11.80 -8.25 0.86
C GLU A 104 10.74 -8.92 -0.02
N PRO A 105 10.35 -8.30 -1.14
CA PRO A 105 9.43 -8.92 -2.08
C PRO A 105 10.03 -10.21 -2.63
N GLU A 106 9.18 -11.21 -2.89
CA GLU A 106 9.61 -12.42 -3.57
C GLU A 106 10.28 -12.06 -4.92
N PRO A 107 11.53 -12.48 -5.16
CA PRO A 107 12.18 -12.26 -6.44
C PRO A 107 11.34 -12.95 -7.51
N ASN A 108 11.08 -12.25 -8.62
CA ASN A 108 10.27 -12.67 -9.78
C ASN A 108 8.77 -12.33 -9.77
N VAL A 109 8.25 -11.56 -8.80
CA VAL A 109 6.90 -11.01 -8.94
C VAL A 109 6.93 -9.61 -9.55
N ILE A 110 6.71 -9.55 -10.87
CA ILE A 110 6.82 -8.32 -11.67
C ILE A 110 5.56 -7.45 -11.59
N LEU A 111 4.39 -8.07 -11.41
CA LEU A 111 3.10 -7.38 -11.48
C LEU A 111 2.49 -7.05 -10.11
N PHE A 112 2.77 -7.86 -9.09
CA PHE A 112 2.23 -7.69 -7.73
C PHE A 112 3.33 -7.92 -6.69
N CYS A 113 3.69 -6.93 -5.88
CA CYS A 113 4.60 -7.20 -4.77
C CYS A 113 3.85 -7.96 -3.68
N ALA A 114 4.18 -9.24 -3.49
CA ALA A 114 3.65 -10.08 -2.43
C ALA A 114 4.75 -10.35 -1.38
N PRO A 115 4.42 -10.34 -0.07
CA PRO A 115 5.36 -10.78 0.94
C PRO A 115 5.63 -12.28 0.80
N LYS A 116 6.79 -12.72 1.31
CA LYS A 116 7.07 -14.16 1.48
C LYS A 116 5.99 -14.78 2.38
N PRO A 117 5.66 -16.07 2.23
CA PRO A 117 4.69 -16.74 3.11
C PRO A 117 5.04 -16.58 4.59
N TYR A 118 4.04 -16.28 5.42
CA TYR A 118 4.18 -16.14 6.87
C TYR A 118 2.95 -16.68 7.59
N GLU A 119 3.14 -17.14 8.82
CA GLU A 119 2.06 -17.60 9.69
C GLU A 119 1.59 -16.49 10.65
N ILE A 120 0.32 -16.52 11.02
CA ILE A 120 -0.29 -15.58 11.97
C ILE A 120 -1.11 -16.37 12.99
N ILE A 121 -0.94 -16.06 14.27
CA ILE A 121 -1.75 -16.63 15.34
C ILE A 121 -2.75 -15.58 15.83
N LEU A 122 -4.03 -15.78 15.53
CA LEU A 122 -5.10 -14.91 15.99
C LEU A 122 -5.63 -15.41 17.34
N LYS A 123 -5.44 -14.64 18.41
CA LYS A 123 -6.03 -14.95 19.72
C LYS A 123 -7.32 -14.16 19.91
N GLY A 124 -8.44 -14.90 20.00
CA GLY A 124 -9.76 -14.33 20.19
C GLY A 124 -9.88 -13.54 21.50
N ARG A 125 -10.71 -12.50 21.46
CA ARG A 125 -11.09 -11.69 22.63
C ARG A 125 -11.92 -12.54 23.59
N LYS A 126 -11.43 -12.74 24.83
CA LYS A 126 -12.26 -13.26 25.93
C LYS A 126 -13.21 -12.12 26.31
N ASN A 127 -14.51 -12.31 26.06
CA ASN A 127 -15.63 -11.39 26.33
C ASN A 127 -16.03 -10.51 25.14
N PHE A 128 -17.03 -10.98 24.39
CA PHE A 128 -18.01 -10.14 23.72
C PHE A 128 -19.18 -9.96 24.69
N TYR A 129 -19.45 -8.74 25.12
CA TYR A 129 -20.78 -8.32 25.59
C TYR A 129 -21.41 -7.49 24.48
#